data_AF-A0A0G4Q0B6-F1
#
_entry.id   AF-A0A0G4Q0B6-F1
#
_cell.length_a   1.000
_cell.length_b   1.000
_cell.length_c   1.000
_cell.angle_alpha   90.00
_cell.angle_beta   90.00
_cell.angle_gamma   90.00
#
_symmetry.space_group_name_H-M   'P 1'
#
loop_
_entity.id
_entity.type
_entity.pdbx_description
1 polymer ?
#
loop_
_entity_poly.entity_id
_entity_poly.type
_entity_poly.pdbx_seq_one_letter_code
_entity_poly.pdbx_strand_id
1 'polypeptide(L)'
;MNKLFSISTIALVFSLITAPALAAKTDTYDCEGQKIRVSFPNEQLAVMYYSDEIIVLKEAIAASGARYVGENFQNWGKGKGEFNLATISEDDAVNGRVAEDKGRTCKLVK
;
A
#
# COMPACT_ATOMS: atom_id res chain seq x y z
N MET A 1 25.15 49.53 -26.91
CA MET A 1 24.63 49.56 -25.53
C MET A 1 24.17 48.16 -25.17
N ASN A 2 25.00 47.41 -24.46
CA ASN A 2 24.71 46.05 -24.01
C ASN A 2 23.68 46.07 -22.89
N LYS A 3 22.63 45.24 -22.98
CA LYS A 3 21.79 44.91 -21.82
C LYS A 3 21.72 43.40 -21.70
N LEU A 4 22.63 42.87 -20.87
CA LEU A 4 22.62 41.51 -20.36
C LEU A 4 21.43 41.41 -19.41
N PHE A 5 20.43 40.60 -19.76
CA PHE A 5 19.36 40.24 -18.84
C PHE A 5 19.82 39.04 -18.00
N SER A 6 19.85 39.29 -16.70
CA SER A 6 20.27 38.42 -15.61
C SER A 6 19.48 37.11 -15.61
N ILE A 7 20.18 35.98 -15.67
CA ILE A 7 19.58 34.65 -15.56
C ILE A 7 19.52 34.33 -14.05
N SER A 8 18.35 34.46 -13.44
CA SER A 8 18.11 34.01 -12.07
C SER A 8 18.14 32.48 -12.02
N THR A 9 19.25 31.91 -11.59
CA THR A 9 19.37 30.50 -11.22
C THR A 9 18.54 30.22 -9.98
N ILE A 10 17.34 29.64 -10.15
CA ILE A 10 16.59 29.02 -9.06
C ILE A 10 17.25 27.66 -8.81
N ALA A 11 18.05 27.56 -7.75
CA ALA A 11 18.56 26.28 -7.27
C ALA A 11 17.40 25.49 -6.65
N LEU A 12 16.85 24.54 -7.42
CA LEU A 12 15.90 23.55 -6.95
C LEU A 12 16.64 22.55 -6.07
N VAL A 13 16.69 22.83 -4.76
CA VAL A 13 17.22 21.89 -3.77
C VAL A 13 16.16 20.80 -3.58
N PHE A 14 16.22 19.76 -4.41
CA PHE A 14 15.53 18.50 -4.14
C PHE A 14 16.20 17.86 -2.93
N SER A 15 15.72 18.20 -1.73
CA SER A 15 16.01 17.40 -0.54
C SER A 15 15.44 16.01 -0.78
N LEU A 16 16.30 15.06 -1.15
CA LEU A 16 16.01 13.65 -1.13
C LEU A 16 15.73 13.27 0.32
N ILE A 17 14.45 13.29 0.71
CA ILE A 17 14.00 12.68 1.95
C ILE A 17 14.18 11.17 1.75
N THR A 18 15.37 10.67 2.04
CA THR A 18 15.60 9.23 2.18
C THR A 18 14.89 8.80 3.45
N ALA A 19 13.59 8.50 3.32
CA ALA A 19 12.91 7.75 4.36
C ALA A 19 13.68 6.44 4.56
N PRO A 20 14.01 6.04 5.80
CA PRO A 20 14.58 4.72 6.02
C PRO A 20 13.57 3.72 5.47
N ALA A 21 13.97 2.97 4.45
CA ALA A 21 13.25 1.78 4.05
C ALA A 21 13.41 0.81 5.23
N LEU A 22 12.49 0.88 6.19
CA LEU A 22 12.40 -0.11 7.24
C LEU A 22 12.25 -1.45 6.51
N ALA A 23 13.30 -2.27 6.56
CA ALA A 23 13.32 -3.61 6.01
C ALA A 23 12.31 -4.44 6.78
N ALA A 24 11.05 -4.29 6.42
CA ALA A 24 9.96 -4.86 7.15
C ALA A 24 9.79 -6.31 6.74
N LYS A 25 9.63 -7.15 7.77
CA LYS A 25 9.44 -8.58 7.62
C LYS A 25 8.33 -8.84 6.60
N THR A 26 8.68 -9.61 5.58
CA THR A 26 7.73 -10.06 4.57
C THR A 26 7.28 -11.46 4.92
N ASP A 27 5.99 -11.61 5.18
CA ASP A 27 5.34 -12.85 5.57
C ASP A 27 4.59 -13.49 4.41
N THR A 28 4.46 -14.82 4.42
CA THR A 28 3.68 -15.55 3.41
C THR A 28 2.30 -15.86 3.96
N TYR A 29 1.26 -15.54 3.20
CA TYR A 29 -0.13 -15.83 3.54
C TYR A 29 -0.74 -16.75 2.49
N ASP A 30 -1.55 -17.69 2.95
CA ASP A 30 -2.37 -18.55 2.11
C ASP A 30 -3.79 -17.97 2.01
N CYS A 31 -4.13 -17.45 0.83
CA CYS A 31 -5.42 -16.89 0.46
C CYS A 31 -6.23 -17.94 -0.31
N GLU A 32 -6.81 -18.89 0.41
CA GLU A 32 -7.65 -19.97 -0.15
C GLU A 32 -6.95 -20.79 -1.26
N GLY A 33 -5.68 -21.14 -1.03
CA GLY A 33 -4.84 -21.91 -1.95
C GLY A 33 -3.85 -21.06 -2.74
N GLN A 34 -4.06 -19.75 -2.83
CA GLN A 34 -3.10 -18.83 -3.44
C GLN A 34 -2.15 -18.26 -2.38
N LYS A 35 -0.87 -18.58 -2.47
CA LYS A 35 0.16 -18.00 -1.59
C LYS A 35 0.60 -16.64 -2.10
N ILE A 36 0.55 -15.63 -1.23
CA ILE A 36 1.03 -14.28 -1.51
C ILE A 36 2.00 -13.85 -0.41
N ARG A 37 2.87 -12.89 -0.72
CA ARG A 37 3.81 -12.34 0.27
C ARG A 37 3.39 -10.93 0.62
N VAL A 38 3.27 -10.63 1.91
CA VAL A 38 2.84 -9.32 2.39
C VAL A 38 3.80 -8.82 3.45
N SER A 39 4.15 -7.54 3.35
CA SER A 39 4.91 -6.80 4.36
C SER A 39 4.07 -5.64 4.86
N PHE A 40 4.20 -5.33 6.15
CA PHE A 40 3.59 -4.15 6.78
C PHE A 40 4.71 -3.26 7.33
N PRO A 41 5.29 -2.36 6.52
CA PRO A 41 6.43 -1.56 6.93
C PRO A 41 6.20 -0.60 8.09
N ASN A 42 4.98 -0.08 8.17
CA ASN A 42 4.49 0.79 9.22
C ASN A 42 2.95 0.71 9.22
N GLU A 43 2.31 1.52 10.06
CA GLU A 43 0.84 1.55 10.18
C GLU A 43 0.15 2.13 8.95
N GLN A 44 0.87 2.86 8.10
CA GLN A 44 0.31 3.55 6.94
C GLN A 44 0.38 2.73 5.64
N LEU A 45 1.20 1.67 5.61
CA LEU A 45 1.54 0.94 4.39
C LEU A 45 1.45 -0.57 4.56
N ALA A 46 0.85 -1.21 3.55
CA ALA A 46 1.01 -2.62 3.28
C ALA A 46 1.59 -2.79 1.87
N VAL A 47 2.52 -3.73 1.72
CA VAL A 47 3.15 -4.05 0.44
C VAL A 47 2.88 -5.52 0.15
N MET A 48 2.18 -5.80 -0.94
CA MET A 48 1.92 -7.16 -1.40
C MET A 48 2.74 -7.48 -2.64
N TYR A 49 3.27 -8.70 -2.69
CA TYR A 49 3.72 -9.34 -3.92
C TYR A 49 2.59 -10.26 -4.38
N TYR A 50 1.91 -9.86 -5.43
CA TYR A 50 0.73 -10.54 -5.96
C TYR A 50 0.89 -10.71 -7.47
N SER A 51 0.84 -11.96 -7.96
CA SER A 51 0.98 -12.28 -9.40
C SER A 51 2.21 -11.65 -10.06
N ASP A 52 3.37 -11.76 -9.40
CA ASP A 52 4.66 -11.16 -9.81
C ASP A 52 4.72 -9.62 -9.84
N GLU A 53 3.67 -8.96 -9.34
CA GLU A 53 3.61 -7.50 -9.21
C GLU A 53 3.75 -7.07 -7.75
N ILE A 54 4.37 -5.90 -7.54
CA ILE A 54 4.45 -5.25 -6.23
C ILE A 54 3.33 -4.23 -6.15
N ILE A 55 2.40 -4.47 -5.24
CA ILE A 55 1.24 -3.62 -5.00
C ILE A 55 1.42 -2.91 -3.66
N VAL A 56 1.40 -1.58 -3.69
CA VAL A 56 1.47 -0.75 -2.48
C VAL A 56 0.06 -0.31 -2.09
N LEU A 57 -0.35 -0.69 -0.89
CA LEU A 57 -1.62 -0.27 -0.31
C LEU A 57 -1.39 0.75 0.80
N LYS A 58 -2.24 1.78 0.85
CA LYS A 58 -2.23 2.81 1.89
C LYS A 58 -3.34 2.55 2.90
N GLU A 59 -3.08 2.89 4.15
CA GLU A 59 -4.09 2.85 5.20
C GLU A 59 -5.33 3.65 4.80
N ALA A 60 -6.50 3.08 5.07
CA ALA A 60 -7.80 3.68 4.85
C ALA A 60 -8.65 3.55 6.12
N ILE A 61 -9.60 4.47 6.27
CA ILE A 61 -10.50 4.50 7.44
C ILE A 61 -11.27 3.18 7.54
N ALA A 62 -11.31 2.63 8.75
CA ALA A 62 -11.98 1.39 9.09
C ALA A 62 -12.75 1.53 10.40
N ALA A 63 -13.88 0.85 10.52
CA ALA A 63 -14.61 0.77 11.80
C ALA A 63 -13.84 -0.04 12.86
N SER A 64 -13.06 -1.04 12.43
CA SER A 64 -12.17 -1.81 13.31
C SER A 64 -11.06 -2.49 12.51
N GLY A 65 -9.94 -2.80 13.16
CA GLY A 65 -8.80 -3.42 12.50
C GLY A 65 -8.01 -2.45 11.62
N ALA A 66 -7.07 -2.98 10.84
CA ALA A 66 -6.24 -2.23 9.92
C ALA A 66 -6.69 -2.54 8.48
N ARG A 67 -7.02 -1.48 7.74
CA ARG A 67 -7.53 -1.56 6.38
C ARG A 67 -6.59 -0.79 5.46
N TYR A 68 -6.18 -1.40 4.37
CA TYR A 68 -5.29 -0.83 3.38
C TYR A 68 -5.90 -0.99 1.99
N VAL A 69 -5.76 0.03 1.14
CA VAL A 69 -6.33 0.06 -0.20
C VAL A 69 -5.29 0.54 -1.23
N GLY A 70 -5.26 -0.07 -2.41
CA GLY A 70 -4.36 0.28 -3.52
C GLY A 70 -4.52 -0.67 -4.72
N GLU A 71 -4.34 -0.14 -5.93
CA GLU A 71 -4.38 -0.87 -7.21
C GLU A 71 -5.50 -1.93 -7.32
N ASN A 72 -6.74 -1.51 -7.03
CA ASN A 72 -7.95 -2.34 -7.03
C ASN A 72 -8.03 -3.44 -5.95
N PHE A 73 -7.17 -3.38 -4.93
CA PHE A 73 -7.21 -4.29 -3.79
C PHE A 73 -7.56 -3.57 -2.50
N GLN A 74 -8.28 -4.29 -1.65
CA GLN A 74 -8.49 -3.99 -0.24
C GLN A 74 -7.93 -5.13 0.59
N ASN A 75 -7.00 -4.81 1.48
CA ASN A 75 -6.50 -5.70 2.52
C ASN A 75 -7.07 -5.23 3.86
N TRP A 76 -7.90 -6.04 4.52
CA TRP A 76 -8.48 -5.67 5.81
C TRP A 76 -8.36 -6.80 6.83
N GLY A 77 -7.54 -6.57 7.86
CA GLY A 77 -7.26 -7.55 8.89
C GLY A 77 -7.40 -7.01 10.31
N LYS A 78 -7.52 -7.94 11.26
CA LYS A 78 -7.47 -7.64 12.69
C LYS A 78 -6.26 -8.35 13.30
N GLY A 79 -5.12 -7.68 13.25
CA GLY A 79 -3.83 -8.22 13.72
C GLY A 79 -3.00 -8.87 12.62
N LYS A 80 -1.97 -9.64 13.01
CA LYS A 80 -0.90 -10.12 12.10
C LYS A 80 -1.09 -11.57 11.58
N GLY A 81 -2.16 -12.25 11.98
CA GLY A 81 -2.36 -13.67 11.68
C GLY A 81 -3.26 -13.95 10.47
N GLU A 82 -4.14 -13.02 10.15
CA GLU A 82 -5.18 -13.19 9.13
C GLU A 82 -5.69 -11.83 8.64
N PHE A 83 -6.04 -11.75 7.35
CA PHE A 83 -6.77 -10.63 6.76
C PHE A 83 -7.71 -11.10 5.65
N ASN A 84 -8.69 -10.28 5.30
CA ASN A 84 -9.50 -10.43 4.10
C ASN A 84 -8.85 -9.65 2.95
N LEU A 85 -8.69 -10.31 1.80
CA LEU A 85 -8.24 -9.68 0.56
C LEU A 85 -9.42 -9.64 -0.42
N ALA A 86 -9.87 -8.45 -0.76
CA ALA A 86 -11.00 -8.21 -1.65
C ALA A 86 -10.59 -7.31 -2.82
N THR A 87 -11.31 -7.44 -3.93
CA THR A 87 -11.22 -6.50 -5.05
C THR A 87 -12.06 -5.27 -4.74
N ILE A 88 -11.55 -4.08 -4.99
CA ILE A 88 -12.27 -2.82 -4.81
C ILE A 88 -12.19 -1.98 -6.08
N SER A 89 -13.26 -1.27 -6.42
CA SER A 89 -13.24 -0.34 -7.55
C SER A 89 -12.41 0.91 -7.22
N GLU A 90 -11.89 1.58 -8.24
CA GLU A 90 -11.19 2.85 -8.05
C GLU A 90 -12.10 3.92 -7.44
N ASP A 91 -13.37 4.01 -7.88
CA ASP A 91 -14.34 4.95 -7.32
C ASP A 91 -14.56 4.70 -5.82
N ASP A 92 -14.70 3.44 -5.41
CA ASP A 92 -14.89 3.10 -4.01
C ASP A 92 -13.63 3.37 -3.19
N ALA A 93 -12.45 3.04 -3.73
CA ALA A 93 -11.17 3.32 -3.09
C ALA A 93 -10.97 4.81 -2.83
N VAL A 94 -11.22 5.67 -3.84
CA VAL A 94 -11.04 7.12 -3.75
C VAL A 94 -12.08 7.77 -2.84
N ASN A 95 -13.33 7.29 -2.85
CA ASN A 95 -14.39 7.79 -1.98
C ASN A 95 -14.39 7.17 -0.58
N GLY A 96 -13.39 6.36 -0.25
CA GLY A 96 -13.24 5.73 1.08
C GLY A 96 -14.32 4.69 1.42
N ARG A 97 -14.99 4.13 0.40
CA ARG A 97 -15.98 3.06 0.55
C ARG A 97 -15.30 1.70 0.72
N VAL A 98 -16.06 0.72 1.18
CA VAL A 98 -15.60 -0.67 1.35
C VAL A 98 -15.84 -1.45 0.06
N ALA A 99 -14.95 -2.39 -0.25
CA ALA A 99 -15.12 -3.36 -1.31
C ALA A 99 -16.50 -4.05 -1.20
N GLU A 100 -17.23 -4.09 -2.31
CA GLU A 100 -18.45 -4.90 -2.43
C GLU A 100 -18.13 -6.40 -2.56
N ASP A 101 -16.94 -6.72 -3.06
CA ASP A 101 -16.42 -8.08 -3.11
C ASP A 101 -16.25 -8.64 -1.69
N LYS A 102 -16.76 -9.86 -1.48
CA LYS A 102 -16.58 -10.59 -0.21
C LYS A 102 -15.10 -10.93 0.04
N GLY A 103 -14.30 -10.96 -1.03
CA GLY A 103 -12.90 -11.31 -0.97
C GLY A 103 -12.68 -12.73 -0.48
N ARG A 104 -11.47 -12.97 0.02
CA ARG A 104 -11.00 -14.27 0.51
C ARG A 104 -10.17 -14.10 1.76
N THR A 105 -10.20 -15.11 2.61
CA THR A 105 -9.42 -15.09 3.85
C THR A 105 -7.99 -15.54 3.59
N CYS A 106 -7.03 -14.68 3.93
CA CYS A 106 -5.60 -14.92 3.85
C CYS A 106 -5.03 -15.20 5.23
N LYS A 107 -4.46 -16.38 5.44
CA LYS A 107 -3.92 -16.82 6.74
C LYS A 107 -2.41 -16.93 6.71
N LEU A 108 -1.74 -16.48 7.77
CA LEU A 108 -0.30 -16.58 7.88
C LEU A 108 0.15 -18.05 7.80
N VAL A 109 1.06 -18.35 6.88
CA VAL A 109 1.73 -19.65 6.79
C VAL A 109 2.84 -19.68 7.83
N LYS A 110 2.78 -20.64 8.76
CA LYS A 110 3.80 -20.83 9.81
C LYS A 110 4.96 -21.68 9.32
#